data_AF-A0A1Y4HG63-F1
#
_entry.id   AF-A0A1Y4HG63-F1
#
_cell.length_a   1.000
_cell.length_b   1.000
_cell.length_c   1.000
_cell.angle_alpha   90.00
_cell.angle_beta   90.00
_cell.angle_gamma   90.00
#
_symmetry.space_group_name_H-M   'P 1'
#
loop_
_entity.id
_entity.type
_entity.pdbx_description
1 polymer ?
#
loop_
_entity_poly.entity_id
_entity_poly.type
_entity_poly.pdbx_seq_one_letter_code
_entity_poly.pdbx_strand_id
1 'polypeptide(L)'
;EFTHGQYDKIKKVYSIWICSEVPENRKNSIFRYRIAEDVFAGKTREREQKQHYDMMTALILCLGKPQDKKENMALDLLSSLLSEELSAEEKLRILNEEFQIPITQQLDEEVSLMCNLSQGIENRGIQKGMEKGIRGAIDICRKLNLSEEEILRQIIQQYELSEDTAREYLQKEE
;
A
#
# COMPACT_ATOMS: atom_id res chain seq x y z
N GLU A 1 -30.50 -0.49 -7.79
CA GLU A 1 -30.15 0.01 -9.14
C GLU A 1 -31.13 1.07 -9.60
N PHE A 2 -30.62 2.09 -10.29
CA PHE A 2 -31.47 3.06 -11.01
C PHE A 2 -32.01 2.38 -12.25
N THR A 3 -33.33 2.32 -12.38
CA THR A 3 -34.00 1.92 -13.62
C THR A 3 -34.85 3.10 -14.06
N HIS A 4 -34.68 3.56 -15.31
CA HIS A 4 -35.54 4.54 -15.99
C HIS A 4 -35.45 6.04 -15.57
N GLY A 5 -34.26 6.65 -15.57
CA GLY A 5 -34.15 8.13 -15.70
C GLY A 5 -34.75 9.00 -14.57
N GLN A 6 -34.91 8.45 -13.37
CA GLN A 6 -35.40 9.15 -12.18
C GLN A 6 -34.28 10.01 -11.54
N TYR A 7 -33.87 11.08 -12.23
CA TYR A 7 -32.82 12.00 -11.76
C TYR A 7 -33.20 12.76 -10.49
N ASP A 8 -34.49 12.83 -10.16
CA ASP A 8 -35.06 13.35 -8.93
C ASP A 8 -34.80 12.46 -7.69
N LYS A 9 -34.37 11.20 -7.90
CA LYS A 9 -34.04 10.25 -6.82
C LYS A 9 -32.55 10.02 -6.63
N ILE A 10 -31.70 10.90 -7.18
CA ILE A 10 -30.25 10.78 -7.01
C ILE A 10 -29.92 10.83 -5.52
N LYS A 11 -29.20 9.79 -5.05
CA LYS A 11 -28.69 9.73 -3.69
C LYS A 11 -27.34 10.40 -3.65
N LYS A 12 -27.05 11.12 -2.56
CA LYS A 12 -25.73 11.66 -2.30
C LYS A 12 -24.68 10.54 -2.31
N VAL A 13 -23.61 10.75 -3.06
CA VAL A 13 -22.48 9.81 -3.18
C VAL A 13 -21.32 10.27 -2.30
N TYR A 14 -20.71 9.31 -1.61
CA TYR A 14 -19.45 9.47 -0.90
C TYR A 14 -18.37 8.68 -1.61
N SER A 15 -17.28 9.36 -1.96
CA SER A 15 -16.06 8.75 -2.49
C SER A 15 -14.99 8.82 -1.41
N ILE A 16 -14.44 7.69 -0.99
CA ILE A 16 -13.43 7.60 0.07
C ILE A 16 -12.12 7.13 -0.56
N TRP A 17 -11.06 7.92 -0.37
CA TRP A 17 -9.74 7.70 -0.92
C TRP A 17 -8.80 7.51 0.25
N ILE A 18 -8.17 6.35 0.33
CA ILE A 18 -7.21 6.03 1.40
C ILE A 18 -5.82 6.12 0.79
N CYS A 19 -5.00 7.02 1.33
CA CYS A 19 -3.66 7.32 0.82
C CYS A 19 -2.63 6.94 1.87
N SER A 20 -1.88 5.87 1.61
CA SER A 20 -0.80 5.36 2.47
C SER A 20 0.52 6.11 2.26
N GLU A 21 0.75 6.64 1.06
CA GLU A 21 1.94 7.42 0.71
C GLU A 21 1.57 8.90 0.54
N VAL A 22 1.96 9.73 1.50
CA VAL A 22 1.63 11.16 1.51
C VAL A 22 2.80 11.99 2.04
N PRO A 23 2.91 13.29 1.66
CA PRO A 23 3.88 14.21 2.24
C PRO A 23 3.70 14.33 3.76
N GLU A 24 4.80 14.58 4.48
CA GLU A 24 4.83 14.62 5.96
C GLU A 24 3.77 15.56 6.55
N ASN A 25 3.63 16.75 5.97
CA ASN A 25 2.68 17.77 6.42
C ASN A 25 1.20 17.43 6.17
N ARG A 26 0.91 16.31 5.50
CA ARG A 26 -0.45 15.82 5.24
C ARG A 26 -0.76 14.52 5.97
N LYS A 27 0.19 13.89 6.65
CA LYS A 27 -0.07 12.66 7.41
C LYS A 27 -1.13 12.89 8.48
N ASN A 28 -1.82 11.81 8.82
CA ASN A 28 -2.82 11.76 9.89
C ASN A 28 -3.91 12.84 9.74
N SER A 29 -4.38 13.04 8.50
CA SER A 29 -5.39 14.05 8.20
C SER A 29 -6.50 13.53 7.29
N ILE A 30 -7.68 14.12 7.42
CA ILE A 30 -8.85 13.83 6.57
C ILE A 30 -9.26 15.11 5.87
N PHE A 31 -9.13 15.15 4.54
CA PHE A 31 -9.62 16.25 3.72
C PHE A 31 -11.01 15.93 3.19
N ARG A 32 -11.95 16.83 3.42
CA ARG A 32 -13.31 16.72 2.90
C ARG A 32 -13.55 17.74 1.80
N TYR A 33 -13.84 17.24 0.60
CA TYR A 33 -14.25 18.03 -0.55
C TYR A 33 -15.75 17.85 -0.75
N ARG A 34 -16.48 18.95 -0.90
CA ARG A 34 -17.94 18.97 -1.05
C ARG A 34 -18.34 20.09 -2.00
N ILE A 35 -19.50 19.94 -2.63
CA ILE A 35 -20.10 21.00 -3.46
C ILE A 35 -20.83 21.98 -2.54
N ALA A 36 -20.55 23.26 -2.71
CA ALA A 36 -21.25 24.35 -2.02
C ALA A 36 -21.63 25.41 -3.03
N GLU A 37 -22.86 25.91 -2.93
CA GLU A 37 -23.33 27.04 -3.72
C GLU A 37 -22.72 28.35 -3.18
N ASP A 38 -22.15 29.15 -4.08
CA ASP A 38 -21.70 30.50 -3.80
C ASP A 38 -22.17 31.47 -4.89
N VAL A 39 -22.61 32.67 -4.51
CA VAL A 39 -23.06 33.69 -5.47
C VAL A 39 -21.86 34.54 -5.86
N PHE A 40 -21.15 34.09 -6.89
CA PHE A 40 -19.94 34.77 -7.38
C PHE A 40 -20.23 36.12 -8.06
N ALA A 41 -21.40 36.27 -8.70
CA ALA A 41 -21.81 37.52 -9.35
C ALA A 41 -23.35 37.70 -9.29
N GLY A 42 -23.79 38.96 -9.17
CA GLY A 42 -25.21 39.31 -9.05
C GLY A 42 -25.63 39.65 -7.61
N LYS A 43 -26.93 39.92 -7.40
CA LYS A 43 -27.49 40.40 -6.11
C LYS A 43 -28.71 39.61 -5.63
N THR A 44 -28.78 38.31 -5.95
CA THR A 44 -29.89 37.47 -5.47
C THR A 44 -29.69 37.00 -4.04
N ARG A 45 -30.78 36.95 -3.27
CA ARG A 45 -30.84 36.33 -1.93
C ARG A 45 -31.42 34.92 -1.98
N GLU A 46 -31.99 34.53 -3.12
CA GLU A 46 -32.48 33.17 -3.33
C GLU A 46 -31.29 32.20 -3.38
N ARG A 47 -31.51 31.00 -2.85
CA ARG A 47 -30.52 29.93 -2.76
C ARG A 47 -31.20 28.63 -3.11
N GLU A 48 -30.50 27.76 -3.81
CA GLU A 48 -31.02 26.44 -4.14
C GLU A 48 -31.04 25.56 -2.88
N GLN A 49 -31.95 24.57 -2.84
CA GLN A 49 -31.95 23.65 -1.70
C GLN A 49 -30.69 22.79 -1.73
N LYS A 50 -30.01 22.69 -0.58
CA LYS A 50 -28.74 21.95 -0.46
C LYS A 50 -28.80 20.52 -1.04
N GLN A 51 -29.92 19.84 -0.85
CA GLN A 51 -30.16 18.49 -1.35
C GLN A 51 -30.21 18.37 -2.89
N HIS A 52 -30.24 19.48 -3.63
CA HIS A 52 -30.23 19.47 -5.09
C HIS A 52 -28.81 19.64 -5.67
N TYR A 53 -27.88 20.27 -4.94
CA TYR A 53 -26.51 20.49 -5.41
C TYR A 53 -25.43 19.70 -4.64
N ASP A 54 -25.63 19.39 -3.35
CA ASP A 54 -24.66 18.67 -2.51
C ASP A 54 -24.73 17.16 -2.73
N MET A 55 -24.57 16.74 -4.00
CA MET A 55 -24.73 15.35 -4.47
C MET A 55 -23.46 14.51 -4.38
N MET A 56 -22.30 15.14 -4.15
CA MET A 56 -21.03 14.45 -4.09
C MET A 56 -20.18 14.96 -2.92
N THR A 57 -19.56 14.03 -2.20
CA THR A 57 -18.53 14.33 -1.21
C THR A 57 -17.36 13.38 -1.40
N ALA A 58 -16.14 13.93 -1.51
CA ALA A 58 -14.92 13.15 -1.49
C ALA A 58 -14.22 13.31 -0.13
N LEU A 59 -13.81 12.19 0.46
CA LEU A 59 -13.00 12.12 1.66
C LEU A 59 -11.64 11.54 1.28
N ILE A 60 -10.58 12.32 1.49
CA ILE A 60 -9.21 11.86 1.32
C ILE A 60 -8.61 11.65 2.70
N LEU A 61 -8.37 10.39 3.05
CA LEU A 61 -7.77 9.96 4.30
C LEU A 61 -6.27 9.76 4.04
N CYS A 62 -5.46 10.66 4.57
CA CYS A 62 -4.01 10.61 4.47
C CYS A 62 -3.46 9.90 5.72
N LEU A 63 -2.99 8.67 5.53
CA LEU A 63 -2.49 7.84 6.61
C LEU A 63 -1.06 8.24 7.00
N GLY A 64 -0.76 8.19 8.29
CA GLY A 64 0.61 8.22 8.81
C GLY A 64 1.09 6.82 9.18
N LYS A 65 2.24 6.75 9.86
CA LYS A 65 2.77 5.49 10.37
C LYS A 65 1.94 4.98 11.55
N PRO A 66 1.92 3.67 11.84
CA PRO A 66 1.23 3.12 13.02
C PRO A 66 1.65 3.82 14.34
N GLN A 67 2.93 4.17 14.45
CA GLN A 67 3.55 4.79 15.63
C GLN A 67 3.17 6.25 15.85
N ASP A 68 2.68 6.94 14.82
CA ASP A 68 2.40 8.36 14.89
C ASP A 68 1.23 8.61 15.85
N LYS A 69 1.36 9.61 16.72
CA LYS A 69 0.27 10.06 17.58
C LYS A 69 -0.81 10.69 16.71
N LYS A 70 -2.02 10.16 16.82
CA LYS A 70 -3.18 10.57 16.02
C LYS A 70 -4.34 10.94 16.93
N GLU A 71 -5.20 11.82 16.44
CA GLU A 71 -6.42 12.24 17.15
C GLU A 71 -7.66 11.46 16.69
N ASN A 72 -7.56 10.72 15.58
CA ASN A 72 -8.71 10.10 14.92
C ASN A 72 -8.56 8.58 14.83
N MET A 73 -9.36 7.86 15.62
CA MET A 73 -9.38 6.40 15.70
C MET A 73 -9.52 5.68 14.33
N ALA A 74 -10.23 6.26 13.36
CA ALA A 74 -10.35 5.64 12.04
C ALA A 74 -9.03 5.72 11.25
N LEU A 75 -8.28 6.81 11.40
CA LEU A 75 -6.92 6.88 10.84
C LEU A 75 -6.00 5.90 11.54
N ASP A 76 -6.11 5.73 12.86
CA ASP A 76 -5.29 4.81 13.64
C ASP A 76 -5.48 3.38 13.16
N LEU A 77 -6.75 2.97 13.06
CA LEU A 77 -7.13 1.65 12.59
C LEU A 77 -6.60 1.40 11.18
N LEU A 78 -6.86 2.32 10.25
CA LEU A 78 -6.47 2.15 8.85
C LEU A 78 -4.95 2.19 8.67
N SER A 79 -4.25 3.06 9.40
CA SER A 79 -2.79 3.12 9.41
C SER A 79 -2.16 1.82 9.91
N SER A 80 -2.75 1.18 10.92
CA SER A 80 -2.27 -0.12 11.43
C SER A 80 -2.63 -1.26 10.48
N LEU A 81 -3.89 -1.34 10.05
CA LEU A 81 -4.38 -2.42 9.19
C LEU A 81 -3.67 -2.47 7.82
N LEU A 82 -3.45 -1.31 7.22
CA LEU A 82 -2.84 -1.18 5.89
C LEU A 82 -1.32 -0.95 5.95
N SER A 83 -0.70 -1.08 7.13
CA SER A 83 0.75 -0.96 7.28
C SER A 83 1.47 -2.11 6.56
N GLU A 84 2.57 -1.79 5.89
CA GLU A 84 3.53 -2.78 5.37
C GLU A 84 4.52 -3.24 6.45
N GLU A 85 4.65 -2.50 7.55
CA GLU A 85 5.58 -2.81 8.64
C GLU A 85 5.03 -3.87 9.62
N LEU A 86 3.71 -4.09 9.63
CA LEU A 86 3.03 -4.99 10.57
C LEU A 86 2.67 -6.33 9.95
N SER A 87 2.88 -7.43 10.69
CA SER A 87 2.46 -8.77 10.29
C SER A 87 0.94 -8.93 10.30
N ALA A 88 0.43 -9.99 9.66
CA ALA A 88 -1.00 -10.32 9.71
C ALA A 88 -1.48 -10.55 11.16
N GLU A 89 -0.69 -11.27 11.95
CA GLU A 89 -0.98 -11.53 13.36
C GLU A 89 -1.01 -10.24 14.20
N GLU A 90 -0.07 -9.33 13.95
CA GLU A 90 -0.02 -8.03 14.65
C GLU A 90 -1.23 -7.16 14.31
N LYS A 91 -1.62 -7.13 13.03
CA LYS A 91 -2.83 -6.41 12.58
C LYS A 91 -4.09 -6.95 13.24
N LEU A 92 -4.26 -8.27 13.29
CA LEU A 92 -5.41 -8.91 13.94
C LEU A 92 -5.43 -8.64 15.44
N ARG A 93 -4.27 -8.71 16.11
CA ARG A 93 -4.16 -8.36 17.54
C ARG A 93 -4.59 -6.92 17.79
N ILE A 94 -4.09 -5.96 17.00
CA ILE A 94 -4.44 -4.54 17.13
C ILE A 94 -5.94 -4.33 16.92
N LEU A 95 -6.54 -4.92 15.87
CA LEU A 95 -7.97 -4.83 15.61
C LEU A 95 -8.81 -5.32 16.79
N ASN A 96 -8.40 -6.43 17.42
CA ASN A 96 -9.11 -7.02 18.54
C ASN A 96 -8.91 -6.25 19.87
N GLU A 97 -7.66 -6.00 20.23
CA GLU A 97 -7.30 -5.47 21.56
C GLU A 97 -7.55 -3.96 21.65
N GLU A 98 -7.19 -3.21 20.60
CA GLU A 98 -7.25 -1.74 20.62
C GLU A 98 -8.58 -1.21 20.08
N PHE A 99 -9.12 -1.84 19.04
CA PHE A 99 -10.36 -1.39 18.38
C PHE A 99 -11.59 -2.21 18.73
N GLN A 100 -11.44 -3.27 19.54
CA GLN A 100 -12.54 -4.13 19.98
C GLN A 100 -13.32 -4.75 18.81
N ILE A 101 -12.63 -5.02 17.70
CA ILE A 101 -13.18 -5.68 16.52
C ILE A 101 -12.96 -7.20 16.67
N PRO A 102 -14.04 -8.00 16.81
CA PRO A 102 -13.90 -9.43 17.00
C PRO A 102 -13.25 -10.10 15.79
N ILE A 103 -12.25 -10.95 16.05
CA ILE A 103 -11.61 -11.74 14.99
C ILE A 103 -12.52 -12.91 14.61
N THR A 104 -13.18 -12.75 13.47
CA THR A 104 -13.93 -13.83 12.81
C THR A 104 -13.00 -14.59 11.87
N GLN A 105 -13.36 -15.83 11.54
CA GLN A 105 -12.61 -16.62 10.56
C GLN A 105 -12.47 -15.89 9.21
N GLN A 106 -13.55 -15.24 8.74
CA GLN A 106 -13.51 -14.49 7.50
C GLN A 106 -12.54 -13.31 7.57
N LEU A 107 -12.52 -12.57 8.69
CA LEU A 107 -11.61 -11.43 8.86
C LEU A 107 -10.14 -11.89 8.88
N ASP A 108 -9.85 -12.99 9.58
CA ASP A 108 -8.53 -13.60 9.62
C ASP A 108 -8.06 -14.02 8.21
N GLU A 109 -8.92 -14.71 7.46
CA GLU A 109 -8.64 -15.13 6.07
C GLU A 109 -8.39 -13.92 5.15
N GLU A 110 -9.20 -12.87 5.24
CA GLU A 110 -9.05 -11.66 4.42
C GLU A 110 -7.76 -10.89 4.72
N VAL A 111 -7.42 -10.71 6.01
CA VAL A 111 -6.18 -10.02 6.42
C VAL A 111 -4.96 -10.84 6.03
N SER A 112 -5.00 -12.16 6.26
CA SER A 112 -3.93 -13.08 5.88
C SER A 112 -3.72 -13.10 4.37
N LEU A 113 -4.79 -13.15 3.58
CA LEU A 113 -4.71 -13.12 2.11
C LEU A 113 -4.04 -11.84 1.62
N MET A 114 -4.45 -10.68 2.16
CA MET A 114 -3.90 -9.38 1.80
C MET A 114 -2.37 -9.32 2.06
N CYS A 115 -1.92 -9.76 3.24
CA CYS A 115 -0.50 -9.74 3.61
C CYS A 115 0.32 -10.78 2.82
N ASN A 116 -0.22 -11.98 2.59
CA ASN A 116 0.51 -13.05 1.91
C ASN A 116 0.69 -12.78 0.41
N LEU A 117 -0.29 -12.14 -0.24
CA LEU A 117 -0.22 -11.84 -1.66
C LEU A 117 0.89 -10.82 -1.96
N SER A 118 0.96 -9.72 -1.20
CA SER A 118 2.00 -8.70 -1.37
C SER A 118 3.38 -9.27 -1.07
N GLN A 119 3.54 -9.98 0.05
CA GLN A 119 4.82 -10.59 0.44
C GLN A 119 5.31 -11.60 -0.60
N GLY A 120 4.41 -12.41 -1.16
CA GLY A 120 4.75 -13.38 -2.20
C GLY A 120 5.18 -12.72 -3.52
N ILE A 121 4.68 -11.53 -3.86
CA ILE A 121 5.13 -10.77 -5.02
C ILE A 121 6.50 -10.15 -4.75
N GLU A 122 6.67 -9.51 -3.59
CA GLU A 122 7.93 -8.88 -3.18
C GLU A 122 9.08 -9.88 -3.11
N ASN A 123 8.90 -11.00 -2.40
CA ASN A 123 9.90 -12.05 -2.26
C ASN A 123 10.34 -12.61 -3.63
N ARG A 124 9.38 -12.85 -4.54
CA ARG A 124 9.69 -13.28 -5.91
C ARG A 124 10.43 -12.20 -6.70
N GLY A 125 10.11 -10.93 -6.48
CA GLY A 125 10.82 -9.79 -7.06
C GLY A 125 12.27 -9.74 -6.62
N ILE A 126 12.51 -9.82 -5.30
CA ILE A 126 13.85 -9.83 -4.69
C ILE A 126 14.66 -11.02 -5.20
N GLN A 127 14.10 -12.24 -5.18
CA GLN A 127 14.78 -13.45 -5.68
C GLN A 127 15.20 -13.31 -7.14
N LYS A 128 14.30 -12.83 -8.02
CA LYS A 128 14.63 -12.58 -9.44
C LYS A 128 15.66 -11.48 -9.62
N GLY A 129 15.60 -10.42 -8.82
CA GLY A 129 16.56 -9.32 -8.84
C GLY A 129 17.96 -9.78 -8.44
N MET A 130 18.05 -10.55 -7.35
CA MET A 130 19.29 -11.12 -6.84
C MET A 130 19.91 -12.11 -7.84
N GLU A 131 19.11 -13.00 -8.41
CA GLU A 131 19.57 -13.92 -9.45
C GLU A 131 20.14 -13.17 -10.68
N LYS A 132 19.43 -12.15 -11.17
CA LYS A 132 19.92 -11.32 -12.29
C LYS A 132 21.21 -10.56 -11.92
N GLY A 133 21.29 -10.03 -10.70
CA GLY A 133 22.47 -9.31 -10.21
C GLY A 133 23.71 -10.20 -10.14
N ILE A 134 23.57 -11.40 -9.55
CA ILE A 134 24.66 -12.37 -9.43
C ILE A 134 25.13 -12.82 -10.83
N ARG A 135 24.20 -13.17 -11.72
CA ARG A 135 24.55 -13.57 -13.11
C ARG A 135 25.27 -12.45 -13.86
N GLY A 136 24.76 -11.22 -13.78
CA GLY A 136 25.40 -10.06 -14.39
C GLY A 136 26.81 -9.80 -13.85
N ALA A 137 27.03 -10.01 -12.54
CA ALA A 137 28.35 -9.92 -11.94
C ALA A 137 29.30 -11.00 -12.48
N ILE A 138 28.85 -12.26 -12.54
CA ILE A 138 29.63 -13.37 -13.12
C ILE A 138 30.02 -13.06 -14.57
N ASP A 139 29.09 -12.59 -15.39
CA ASP A 139 29.35 -12.25 -16.79
C ASP A 139 30.37 -11.13 -16.96
N ILE A 140 30.31 -10.11 -16.11
CA ILE A 140 31.29 -9.02 -16.09
C ILE A 140 32.67 -9.55 -15.70
N CYS A 141 32.76 -10.37 -14.64
CA CYS A 141 34.05 -10.93 -14.22
C CYS A 141 34.65 -11.87 -15.28
N ARG A 142 33.81 -12.67 -15.97
CA ARG A 142 34.23 -13.49 -17.13
C ARG A 142 34.76 -12.62 -18.27
N LYS A 143 34.08 -11.52 -18.62
CA LYS A 143 34.55 -10.57 -19.65
C LYS A 143 35.87 -9.89 -19.30
N LEU A 144 36.17 -9.75 -18.01
CA LEU A 144 37.43 -9.22 -17.50
C LEU A 144 38.53 -10.29 -17.39
N ASN A 145 38.27 -11.53 -17.83
CA ASN A 145 39.19 -12.68 -17.75
C ASN A 145 39.63 -13.04 -16.32
N LEU A 146 38.76 -12.86 -15.32
CA LEU A 146 39.02 -13.38 -13.98
C LEU A 146 38.92 -14.91 -13.98
N SER A 147 39.74 -15.57 -13.16
CA SER A 147 39.66 -17.02 -12.96
C SER A 147 38.37 -17.39 -12.21
N GLU A 148 37.84 -18.60 -12.44
CA GLU A 148 36.61 -19.04 -11.75
C GLU A 148 36.74 -19.01 -10.22
N GLU A 149 37.94 -19.27 -9.68
CA GLU A 149 38.23 -19.17 -8.24
C GLU A 149 38.14 -17.74 -7.70
N GLU A 150 38.46 -16.73 -8.51
CA GLU A 150 38.30 -15.32 -8.15
C GLU A 150 36.84 -14.89 -8.25
N ILE A 151 36.12 -15.33 -9.28
CA ILE A 151 34.68 -15.06 -9.43
C ILE A 151 33.92 -15.65 -8.25
N LEU A 152 34.18 -16.93 -7.92
CA LEU A 152 33.56 -17.62 -6.79
C LEU A 152 33.77 -16.86 -5.47
N ARG A 153 35.01 -16.45 -5.19
CA ARG A 153 35.32 -15.65 -3.99
C ARG A 153 34.58 -14.32 -3.96
N GLN A 154 34.51 -13.62 -5.09
CA GLN A 154 33.82 -12.33 -5.16
C GLN A 154 32.32 -12.45 -4.93
N ILE A 155 31.64 -13.42 -5.54
CA ILE A 155 30.18 -13.56 -5.37
C ILE A 155 29.81 -14.06 -3.98
N ILE A 156 30.61 -14.94 -3.37
CA ILE A 156 30.43 -15.36 -1.96
C ILE A 156 30.51 -14.16 -1.03
N GLN A 157 31.56 -13.33 -1.20
CA GLN A 157 31.77 -12.18 -0.34
C GLN A 157 30.73 -11.07 -0.55
N GLN A 158 30.37 -10.78 -1.81
CA GLN A 158 29.50 -9.66 -2.15
C GLN A 158 28.02 -9.94 -1.87
N TYR A 159 27.59 -11.20 -2.00
CA TYR A 159 26.18 -11.61 -1.87
C TYR A 159 25.93 -12.53 -0.66
N GLU A 160 26.93 -12.71 0.21
CA GLU A 160 26.86 -13.52 1.44
C GLU A 160 26.34 -14.94 1.19
N LEU A 161 26.71 -15.53 0.05
CA LEU A 161 26.26 -16.85 -0.38
C LEU A 161 27.06 -17.97 0.30
N SER A 162 26.43 -19.13 0.48
CA SER A 162 27.18 -20.35 0.76
C SER A 162 28.03 -20.74 -0.46
N GLU A 163 29.14 -21.45 -0.22
CA GLU A 163 30.01 -21.92 -1.31
C GLU A 163 29.26 -22.82 -2.30
N ASP A 164 28.38 -23.70 -1.80
CA ASP A 164 27.56 -24.58 -2.63
C ASP A 164 26.62 -23.78 -3.55
N THR A 165 25.91 -22.80 -2.99
CA THR A 165 25.02 -21.92 -3.76
C THR A 165 25.79 -21.11 -4.81
N ALA A 166 26.97 -20.59 -4.47
CA ALA A 166 27.80 -19.84 -5.40
C ALA A 166 28.30 -20.72 -6.57
N ARG A 167 28.64 -21.99 -6.29
CA ARG A 167 29.00 -22.97 -7.33
C ARG A 167 27.84 -23.27 -8.27
N GLU A 168 26.61 -23.38 -7.77
CA GLU A 168 25.42 -23.55 -8.62
C GLU A 168 25.23 -22.39 -9.60
N TYR A 169 25.48 -21.16 -9.17
CA TYR A 169 25.40 -19.98 -10.04
C TYR A 169 26.47 -19.96 -11.15
N LEU A 170 27.65 -20.54 -10.92
CA LEU A 170 28.69 -20.66 -11.94
C LEU A 170 28.41 -21.75 -12.97
N GLN A 171 27.73 -22.83 -12.55
CA GLN A 171 27.39 -23.99 -13.38
C GLN A 171 26.15 -23.80 -14.26
N LYS A 172 25.23 -22.90 -13.88
CA LYS A 172 24.08 -22.54 -14.71
C LYS A 172 24.52 -21.69 -15.91
N GLU A 173 24.82 -22.35 -17.03
CA GLU A 173 24.80 -21.71 -18.35
C GLU A 173 23.34 -21.54 -18.82
N GLU A 174 23.03 -20.45 -19.53
CA GLU A 174 21.71 -20.18 -20.13
C GLU A 174 21.32 -21.19 -21.22
#